data_AF-A0A2V5XZJ4-F1
#
_entry.id   AF-A0A2V5XZJ4-F1
#
_cell.length_a   1.000
_cell.length_b   1.000
_cell.length_c   1.000
_cell.angle_alpha   90.00
_cell.angle_beta   90.00
_cell.angle_gamma   90.00
#
_symmetry.space_group_name_H-M   'P 1'
#
loop_
_entity.id
_entity.type
_entity.pdbx_description
1 polymer ?
#
loop_
_entity_poly.entity_id
_entity_poly.type
_entity_poly.pdbx_seq_one_letter_code
_entity_poly.pdbx_strand_id
1 'polypeptide(L)'
;MFDNDALKQSIKDGYLLNDIAFFLEHGLVELWPKKETVIDREQGTIRWKDKVIKYDHIIDGDYEVPNLPEIVVGEGSLKRKYEYDCRNNFMGMIPKELRNVYFIGLMRPTTGGLNNITEMQCLLTHKMVTDPRFNDEINGTLEKRIEKYNKHYYHSEQRTPADHLVPYGFYTDDIAQLLKIDTRLSDCRSVKDVIIHYIFPNAAFKFRQSGPYKVEGAKEMVQQIYKNHMGFLFLIGGLLTYVLLQLTGYAAVVTAYYQQWIPLIAVPLLLVAVLLNPVAMFASWLVGDSLLNWSILGGLNVILVVGLGLTAVYKNPLIPIAVLVGAFALTYIVHWLGWSRPPFHDLSNKKSPKFRDFFKRYCATFREAFLER
;
A
#
# COMPACT_ATOMS: atom_id res chain seq x y z
N MET A 1 21.95 8.47 15.73
CA MET A 1 21.76 7.38 16.71
C MET A 1 21.55 8.05 18.04
N PHE A 2 20.44 7.74 18.71
CA PHE A 2 20.06 8.31 20.00
C PHE A 2 21.22 8.18 21.00
N ASP A 3 21.38 9.18 21.87
CA ASP A 3 22.12 8.97 23.12
C ASP A 3 21.35 7.97 24.02
N ASN A 4 22.01 7.43 25.05
CA ASN A 4 21.43 6.35 25.85
C ASN A 4 20.18 6.79 26.63
N ASP A 5 20.12 8.05 27.07
CA ASP A 5 18.97 8.57 27.83
C ASP A 5 17.75 8.77 26.93
N ALA A 6 17.94 9.30 25.72
CA ALA A 6 16.88 9.41 24.71
C ALA A 6 16.39 8.03 24.24
N LEU A 7 17.28 7.04 24.16
CA LEU A 7 16.91 5.66 23.83
C LEU A 7 16.04 5.04 24.94
N LYS A 8 16.43 5.21 26.21
CA LYS A 8 15.69 4.71 27.37
C LYS A 8 14.30 5.33 27.46
N GLN A 9 14.20 6.64 27.22
CA GLN A 9 12.91 7.33 27.20
C GLN A 9 12.04 6.85 26.03
N SER A 10 12.61 6.72 24.83
CA SER A 10 11.88 6.19 23.66
C SER A 10 11.30 4.79 23.92
N ILE A 11 12.08 3.92 24.58
CA ILE A 11 11.63 2.58 24.97
C ILE A 11 10.46 2.66 25.97
N LYS A 12 10.54 3.52 26.98
CA LYS A 12 9.45 3.75 27.95
C LYS A 12 8.19 4.33 27.30
N ASP A 13 8.37 5.15 26.29
CA ASP A 13 7.28 5.76 25.50
C ASP A 13 6.67 4.77 24.48
N GLY A 14 7.17 3.52 24.40
CA GLY A 14 6.61 2.47 23.57
C GLY A 14 7.18 2.38 22.16
N TYR A 15 8.25 3.12 21.84
CA TYR A 15 8.97 2.99 20.57
C TYR A 15 9.88 1.75 20.60
N LEU A 16 9.27 0.58 20.43
CA LEU A 16 9.96 -0.71 20.46
C LEU A 16 10.58 -1.07 19.11
N LEU A 17 11.71 -1.79 19.15
CA LEU A 17 12.35 -2.30 17.95
C LEU A 17 11.47 -3.40 17.35
N ASN A 18 10.91 -3.16 16.16
CA ASN A 18 10.07 -4.12 15.44
C ASN A 18 10.72 -4.44 14.09
N ASP A 19 11.57 -5.47 14.07
CA ASP A 19 12.36 -5.82 12.89
C ASP A 19 12.48 -7.33 12.69
N ILE A 20 11.40 -7.91 12.16
CA ILE A 20 11.30 -9.35 11.90
C ILE A 20 12.44 -9.86 11.00
N ALA A 21 12.88 -9.07 10.02
CA ALA A 21 13.91 -9.50 9.07
C ALA A 21 15.27 -9.68 9.76
N PHE A 22 15.64 -8.76 10.66
CA PHE A 22 16.83 -8.90 11.50
C PHE A 22 16.76 -10.13 12.41
N PHE A 23 15.61 -10.36 13.05
CA PHE A 23 15.42 -11.49 13.96
C PHE A 23 15.52 -12.85 13.27
N LEU A 24 14.95 -12.97 12.07
CA LEU A 24 15.07 -14.17 11.25
C LEU A 24 16.52 -14.44 10.81
N GLU A 25 17.23 -13.41 10.35
CA GLU A 25 18.61 -13.58 9.87
C GLU A 25 19.56 -14.04 10.98
N HIS A 26 19.35 -13.57 12.21
CA HIS A 26 20.19 -13.94 13.35
C HIS A 26 19.69 -15.19 14.09
N GLY A 27 18.69 -15.90 13.55
CA GLY A 27 18.15 -17.13 14.16
C GLY A 27 17.43 -16.92 15.48
N LEU A 28 16.99 -15.69 15.77
CA LEU A 28 16.20 -15.36 16.96
C LEU A 28 14.72 -15.70 16.78
N VAL A 29 14.27 -15.79 15.54
CA VAL A 29 12.92 -16.23 15.15
C VAL A 29 13.05 -17.29 14.06
N GLU A 30 12.22 -18.33 14.12
CA GLU A 30 12.01 -19.28 13.04
C GLU A 30 10.58 -19.16 12.51
N LEU A 31 10.40 -19.20 11.19
CA LEU A 31 9.06 -19.23 10.57
C LEU A 31 8.70 -20.65 10.20
N TRP A 32 7.64 -21.18 10.81
CA TRP A 32 7.08 -22.48 10.48
C TRP A 32 5.68 -22.29 9.86
N PRO A 33 5.31 -23.03 8.79
CA PRO A 33 4.01 -22.87 8.16
C PRO A 33 2.87 -23.27 9.11
N LYS A 34 1.97 -22.34 9.46
CA LYS A 34 0.84 -22.58 10.40
C LYS A 34 0.00 -23.82 10.03
N LYS A 35 -0.25 -24.06 8.74
CA LYS A 35 -1.07 -25.19 8.26
C LYS A 35 -0.39 -26.56 8.38
N GLU A 36 0.94 -26.60 8.44
CA GLU A 36 1.73 -27.85 8.49
C GLU A 36 2.30 -28.13 9.89
N THR A 37 2.11 -27.20 10.82
CA THR A 37 2.67 -27.23 12.16
C THR A 37 1.64 -27.78 13.14
N VAL A 38 2.04 -28.75 13.95
CA VAL A 38 1.21 -29.33 15.00
C VAL A 38 1.69 -28.81 16.35
N ILE A 39 0.77 -28.26 17.14
CA ILE A 39 1.05 -27.76 18.49
C ILE A 39 0.44 -28.75 19.48
N ASP A 40 1.30 -29.42 20.26
CA ASP A 40 0.89 -30.27 21.38
C ASP A 40 0.98 -29.45 22.66
N ARG A 41 -0.18 -29.04 23.17
CA ARG A 41 -0.27 -28.20 24.36
C ARG A 41 -0.05 -28.94 25.67
N GLU A 42 -0.33 -30.24 25.70
CA GLU A 42 -0.16 -31.06 26.89
C GLU A 42 1.33 -31.34 27.12
N GLN A 43 2.06 -31.63 26.04
CA GLN A 43 3.49 -31.88 26.10
C GLN A 43 4.33 -30.60 26.02
N GLY A 44 3.72 -29.46 25.70
CA GLY A 44 4.41 -28.19 25.50
C GLY A 44 5.38 -28.25 24.32
N THR A 45 4.96 -28.87 23.20
CA THR A 45 5.80 -29.02 22.01
C THR A 45 5.16 -28.49 20.74
N ILE A 46 6.00 -28.06 19.80
CA ILE A 46 5.62 -27.69 18.44
C ILE A 46 6.38 -28.60 17.49
N ARG A 47 5.68 -29.19 16.52
CA ARG A 47 6.23 -30.12 15.54
C ARG A 47 5.95 -29.67 14.12
N TRP A 48 6.99 -29.69 13.29
CA TRP A 48 6.89 -29.50 11.84
C TRP A 48 7.90 -30.41 11.14
N LYS A 49 7.41 -31.28 10.25
CA LYS A 49 8.20 -32.37 9.64
C LYS A 49 8.85 -33.21 10.75
N ASP A 50 10.16 -33.40 10.68
CA ASP A 50 10.94 -34.20 11.63
C ASP A 50 11.47 -33.38 12.82
N LYS A 51 11.17 -32.08 12.88
CA LYS A 51 11.59 -31.21 13.99
C LYS A 51 10.51 -31.14 15.07
N VAL A 52 10.92 -31.33 16.31
CA VAL A 52 10.11 -31.12 17.51
C VAL A 52 10.87 -30.18 18.44
N ILE A 53 10.24 -29.09 18.85
CA ILE A 53 10.77 -28.14 19.83
C ILE A 53 9.85 -28.07 21.05
N LYS A 54 10.43 -27.84 22.23
CA LYS A 54 9.68 -27.50 23.44
C LYS A 54 9.52 -25.98 23.53
N TYR A 55 8.40 -25.54 24.09
CA TYR A 55 8.16 -24.13 24.38
C TYR A 55 7.76 -23.93 25.84
N ASP A 56 8.15 -22.79 26.41
CA ASP A 56 7.71 -22.37 27.75
C ASP A 56 6.38 -21.61 27.68
N HIS A 57 6.18 -20.83 26.61
CA HIS A 57 4.99 -20.01 26.40
C HIS A 57 4.48 -20.14 24.97
N ILE A 58 3.16 -20.12 24.83
CA ILE A 58 2.47 -20.02 23.54
C ILE A 58 1.57 -18.79 23.54
N ILE A 59 1.65 -18.01 22.48
CA ILE A 59 0.77 -16.85 22.24
C ILE A 59 -0.01 -17.17 20.97
N ASP A 60 -1.33 -17.33 21.11
CA ASP A 60 -2.22 -17.62 19.99
C ASP A 60 -2.60 -16.31 19.28
N GLY A 61 -1.98 -16.10 18.12
CA GLY A 61 -2.38 -15.06 17.18
C GLY A 61 -3.36 -15.60 16.14
N ASP A 62 -4.50 -14.94 15.98
CA ASP A 62 -5.41 -15.16 14.86
C ASP A 62 -5.93 -13.85 14.29
N TYR A 63 -6.70 -13.95 13.20
CA TYR A 63 -7.37 -12.79 12.62
C TYR A 63 -8.37 -12.19 13.61
N GLU A 64 -8.36 -10.87 13.71
CA GLU A 64 -9.34 -10.15 14.51
C GLU A 64 -10.73 -10.32 13.94
N VAL A 65 -11.72 -10.48 14.82
CA VAL A 65 -13.14 -10.55 14.47
C VAL A 65 -13.89 -9.40 15.14
N PRO A 66 -14.83 -8.74 14.45
CA PRO A 66 -15.65 -7.69 15.06
C PRO A 66 -16.43 -8.22 16.27
N ASN A 67 -16.21 -7.61 17.43
CA ASN A 67 -16.95 -7.92 18.66
C ASN A 67 -18.06 -6.88 18.87
N LEU A 68 -19.17 -7.03 18.14
CA LEU A 68 -20.30 -6.11 18.22
C LEU A 68 -21.19 -6.44 19.42
N PRO A 69 -21.79 -5.42 20.06
CA PRO A 69 -22.90 -5.67 20.98
C PRO A 69 -24.05 -6.37 20.23
N GLU A 70 -24.92 -7.04 20.98
CA GLU A 70 -26.08 -7.68 20.37
C GLU A 70 -27.01 -6.64 19.73
N ILE A 71 -27.27 -6.82 18.44
CA ILE A 71 -28.22 -6.01 17.67
C ILE A 71 -29.33 -6.94 17.21
N VAL A 72 -30.59 -6.57 17.46
CA VAL A 72 -31.77 -7.36 17.09
C VAL A 72 -32.49 -6.68 15.93
N VAL A 73 -32.82 -7.45 14.90
CA VAL A 73 -33.52 -6.99 13.70
C VAL A 73 -34.91 -7.59 13.65
N GLY A 74 -35.91 -6.78 13.26
CA GLY A 74 -37.29 -7.20 13.09
C GLY A 74 -38.22 -6.80 14.25
N GLU A 75 -39.52 -7.02 14.04
CA GLU A 75 -40.58 -6.71 15.01
C GLU A 75 -41.28 -7.99 15.49
N GLY A 76 -41.78 -7.98 16.74
CA GLY A 76 -42.58 -9.07 17.30
C GLY A 76 -41.86 -10.43 17.31
N SER A 77 -42.47 -11.45 16.72
CA SER A 77 -41.98 -12.83 16.66
C SER A 77 -40.91 -13.09 15.59
N LEU A 78 -40.62 -12.12 14.71
CA LEU A 78 -39.61 -12.25 13.66
C LEU A 78 -38.24 -11.68 14.07
N LYS A 79 -38.05 -11.42 15.37
CA LYS A 79 -36.78 -10.92 15.92
C LYS A 79 -35.67 -11.94 15.71
N ARG A 80 -34.59 -11.53 15.06
CA ARG A 80 -33.35 -12.31 14.95
C ARG A 80 -32.15 -11.46 15.32
N LYS A 81 -31.08 -12.12 15.73
CA LYS A 81 -29.78 -11.47 15.92
C LYS A 81 -29.23 -11.02 14.58
N TYR A 82 -28.72 -9.79 14.51
CA TYR A 82 -27.98 -9.30 13.37
C TYR A 82 -26.61 -9.98 13.33
N GLU A 83 -26.25 -10.53 12.17
CA GLU A 83 -24.93 -11.08 11.91
C GLU A 83 -24.16 -10.10 11.04
N TYR A 84 -23.02 -9.64 11.53
CA TYR A 84 -22.19 -8.72 10.77
C TYR A 84 -21.49 -9.44 9.63
N ASP A 85 -21.71 -8.94 8.42
CA ASP A 85 -20.95 -9.30 7.22
C ASP A 85 -20.39 -8.03 6.59
N CYS A 86 -19.07 -7.90 6.56
CA CYS A 86 -18.36 -6.76 6.01
C CYS A 86 -18.86 -6.39 4.59
N ARG A 87 -19.11 -7.39 3.74
CA ARG A 87 -19.54 -7.16 2.35
C ARG A 87 -21.02 -6.80 2.19
N ASN A 88 -21.81 -6.89 3.25
CA ASN A 88 -23.21 -6.43 3.27
C ASN A 88 -23.34 -4.98 3.77
N ASN A 89 -22.24 -4.25 3.87
CA ASN A 89 -22.18 -2.87 4.32
C ASN A 89 -21.64 -1.96 3.21
N PHE A 90 -22.38 -0.93 2.83
CA PHE A 90 -21.84 0.07 1.90
C PHE A 90 -20.75 0.88 2.60
N MET A 91 -19.59 1.00 1.94
CA MET A 91 -18.38 1.60 2.52
C MET A 91 -17.94 0.93 3.84
N GLY A 92 -18.40 -0.28 4.14
CA GLY A 92 -18.18 -0.95 5.43
C GLY A 92 -18.85 -0.30 6.63
N MET A 93 -19.74 0.68 6.41
CA MET A 93 -20.38 1.47 7.46
C MET A 93 -21.91 1.36 7.49
N ILE A 94 -22.53 1.31 6.30
CA ILE A 94 -23.99 1.42 6.16
C ILE A 94 -24.55 0.03 5.85
N PRO A 95 -25.07 -0.69 6.84
CA PRO A 95 -25.60 -2.03 6.66
C PRO A 95 -26.85 -2.05 5.80
N LYS A 96 -26.97 -3.09 4.96
CA LYS A 96 -28.17 -3.36 4.18
C LYS A 96 -29.45 -3.49 5.02
N GLU A 97 -29.33 -4.08 6.21
CA GLU A 97 -30.47 -4.57 7.00
C GLU A 97 -30.85 -3.64 8.18
N LEU A 98 -30.00 -2.69 8.54
CA LEU A 98 -30.25 -1.79 9.67
C LEU A 98 -30.42 -0.36 9.16
N ARG A 99 -31.49 0.30 9.57
CA ARG A 99 -31.69 1.73 9.31
C ARG A 99 -31.22 2.53 10.53
N ASN A 100 -30.48 3.61 10.30
CA ASN A 100 -29.97 4.52 11.32
C ASN A 100 -28.95 3.90 12.32
N VAL A 101 -28.42 2.71 12.01
CA VAL A 101 -27.27 2.13 12.72
C VAL A 101 -26.10 2.16 11.76
N TYR A 102 -24.95 2.66 12.21
CA TYR A 102 -23.75 2.82 11.39
C TYR A 102 -22.55 2.22 12.10
N PHE A 103 -21.72 1.50 11.35
CA PHE A 103 -20.47 0.94 11.86
C PHE A 103 -19.30 1.87 11.54
N ILE A 104 -18.47 2.18 12.53
CA ILE A 104 -17.32 3.07 12.39
C ILE A 104 -16.08 2.34 12.92
N GLY A 105 -14.97 2.45 12.21
CA GLY A 105 -13.69 1.84 12.59
C GLY A 105 -13.55 0.34 12.30
N LEU A 106 -14.58 -0.29 11.72
CA LEU A 106 -14.50 -1.71 11.30
C LEU A 106 -13.69 -1.90 10.02
N MET A 107 -13.64 -0.89 9.15
CA MET A 107 -12.75 -0.89 7.99
C MET A 107 -11.38 -0.38 8.38
N ARG A 108 -10.33 -1.08 7.96
CA ARG A 108 -8.94 -0.74 8.26
C ARG A 108 -8.17 -0.38 7.00
N PRO A 109 -7.26 0.60 7.07
CA PRO A 109 -6.40 0.90 5.94
C PRO A 109 -5.42 -0.25 5.70
N THR A 110 -5.19 -0.62 4.44
CA THR A 110 -4.04 -1.47 4.06
C THR A 110 -2.72 -0.79 4.39
N THR A 111 -2.68 0.54 4.28
CA THR A 111 -1.55 1.41 4.59
C THR A 111 -2.05 2.73 5.17
N GLY A 112 -1.36 3.29 6.16
CA GLY A 112 -1.75 4.56 6.79
C GLY A 112 -2.47 4.39 8.13
N GLY A 113 -3.04 5.48 8.64
CA GLY A 113 -3.63 5.54 9.98
C GLY A 113 -5.13 5.27 10.00
N LEU A 114 -5.58 4.40 10.92
CA LEU A 114 -7.00 4.12 11.14
C LEU A 114 -7.79 5.39 11.49
N ASN A 115 -7.17 6.31 12.23
CA ASN A 115 -7.81 7.56 12.66
C ASN A 115 -8.34 8.38 11.47
N ASN A 116 -7.61 8.44 10.37
CA ASN A 116 -7.98 9.25 9.22
C ASN A 116 -9.16 8.62 8.45
N ILE A 117 -9.19 7.29 8.32
CA ILE A 117 -10.35 6.59 7.76
C ILE A 117 -11.56 6.80 8.65
N THR A 118 -11.40 6.58 9.95
CA THR A 118 -12.45 6.73 10.97
C THR A 118 -13.02 8.15 10.96
N GLU A 119 -12.19 9.18 10.83
CA GLU A 119 -12.66 10.57 10.70
C GLU A 119 -13.55 10.75 9.48
N MET A 120 -13.14 10.26 8.31
CA MET A 120 -13.95 10.36 7.09
C MET A 120 -15.27 9.59 7.22
N GLN A 121 -15.26 8.43 7.88
CA GLN A 121 -16.47 7.69 8.22
C GLN A 121 -17.39 8.51 9.14
N CYS A 122 -16.86 9.17 10.16
CA CYS A 122 -17.65 10.06 11.01
C CYS A 122 -18.29 11.21 10.23
N LEU A 123 -17.61 11.80 9.23
CA LEU A 123 -18.20 12.85 8.39
C LEU A 123 -19.36 12.32 7.53
N LEU A 124 -19.23 11.11 6.99
CA LEU A 124 -20.30 10.46 6.25
C LEU A 124 -21.50 10.14 7.15
N THR A 125 -21.26 9.52 8.30
CA THR A 125 -22.32 9.24 9.30
C THR A 125 -23.00 10.52 9.75
N HIS A 126 -22.25 11.59 10.04
CA HIS A 126 -22.82 12.88 10.39
C HIS A 126 -23.81 13.36 9.31
N LYS A 127 -23.40 13.36 8.03
CA LYS A 127 -24.30 13.77 6.94
C LYS A 127 -25.52 12.84 6.82
N MET A 128 -25.33 11.54 6.97
CA MET A 128 -26.43 10.55 6.97
C MET A 128 -27.44 10.80 8.09
N VAL A 129 -27.02 11.35 9.23
CA VAL A 129 -27.90 11.66 10.36
C VAL A 129 -28.54 13.04 10.23
N THR A 130 -27.79 14.05 9.78
CA THR A 130 -28.25 15.45 9.77
C THR A 130 -29.02 15.86 8.50
N ASP A 131 -28.86 15.12 7.40
CA ASP A 131 -29.53 15.41 6.12
C ASP A 131 -30.44 14.22 5.72
N PRO A 132 -31.75 14.29 6.01
CA PRO A 132 -32.70 13.23 5.67
C PRO A 132 -32.77 12.94 4.16
N ARG A 133 -32.61 13.94 3.31
CA ARG A 133 -32.64 13.74 1.85
C ARG A 133 -31.45 12.92 1.39
N PHE A 134 -30.28 13.24 1.92
CA PHE A 134 -29.06 12.45 1.67
C PHE A 134 -29.19 11.03 2.22
N ASN A 135 -29.74 10.86 3.43
CA ASN A 135 -30.02 9.55 4.00
C ASN A 135 -30.92 8.70 3.10
N ASP A 136 -32.04 9.25 2.64
CA ASP A 136 -33.00 8.56 1.79
C ASP A 136 -32.43 8.27 0.40
N GLU A 137 -31.61 9.16 -0.18
CA GLU A 137 -30.91 8.92 -1.45
C GLU A 137 -29.98 7.70 -1.37
N ILE A 138 -29.18 7.61 -0.30
CA ILE A 138 -28.26 6.50 -0.08
C ILE A 138 -29.03 5.21 0.17
N ASN A 139 -29.99 5.23 1.09
CA ASN A 139 -30.76 4.04 1.47
C ASN A 139 -31.66 3.53 0.32
N GLY A 140 -32.25 4.43 -0.47
CA GLY A 140 -33.08 4.06 -1.63
C GLY A 140 -32.32 3.36 -2.76
N THR A 141 -30.98 3.42 -2.75
CA THR A 141 -30.12 2.76 -3.75
C THR A 141 -29.06 1.85 -3.11
N LEU A 142 -29.22 1.49 -1.84
CA LEU A 142 -28.19 0.88 -1.02
C LEU A 142 -27.67 -0.45 -1.58
N GLU A 143 -28.56 -1.35 -2.00
CA GLU A 143 -28.15 -2.65 -2.55
C GLU A 143 -27.25 -2.51 -3.79
N LYS A 144 -27.63 -1.63 -4.73
CA LYS A 144 -26.83 -1.34 -5.93
C LYS A 144 -25.49 -0.70 -5.57
N ARG A 145 -25.46 0.13 -4.54
CA ARG A 145 -24.22 0.75 -4.03
C ARG A 145 -23.30 -0.29 -3.38
N ILE A 146 -23.84 -1.22 -2.61
CA ILE A 146 -23.10 -2.36 -2.04
C ILE A 146 -22.52 -3.22 -3.15
N GLU A 147 -23.31 -3.59 -4.16
CA GLU A 147 -22.85 -4.38 -5.30
C GLU A 147 -21.69 -3.69 -6.04
N LYS A 148 -21.86 -2.39 -6.37
CA LYS A 148 -20.81 -1.60 -7.02
C LYS A 148 -19.56 -1.48 -6.16
N TYR A 149 -19.72 -1.24 -4.86
CA TYR A 149 -18.62 -1.15 -3.90
C TYR A 149 -17.85 -2.47 -3.83
N ASN A 150 -18.56 -3.58 -3.70
CA ASN A 150 -17.95 -4.90 -3.63
C ASN A 150 -17.18 -5.24 -4.89
N LYS A 151 -17.74 -4.94 -6.08
CA LYS A 151 -17.04 -5.13 -7.36
C LYS A 151 -15.78 -4.28 -7.49
N HIS A 152 -15.77 -3.09 -6.88
CA HIS A 152 -14.64 -2.18 -6.94
C HIS A 152 -13.50 -2.59 -5.99
N TYR A 153 -13.84 -2.97 -4.75
CA TYR A 153 -12.85 -3.24 -3.69
C TYR A 153 -12.49 -4.72 -3.52
N TYR A 154 -13.32 -5.65 -3.99
CA TYR A 154 -13.07 -7.09 -3.85
C TYR A 154 -12.89 -7.76 -5.20
N HIS A 155 -11.76 -8.45 -5.38
CA HIS A 155 -11.41 -9.15 -6.62
C HIS A 155 -11.93 -10.58 -6.69
N SER A 156 -12.35 -11.16 -5.56
CA SER A 156 -12.86 -12.53 -5.45
C SER A 156 -14.20 -12.52 -4.75
N GLU A 157 -15.12 -13.39 -5.17
CA GLU A 157 -16.39 -13.63 -4.47
C GLU A 157 -16.19 -14.34 -3.13
N GLN A 158 -15.08 -15.06 -2.97
CA GLN A 158 -14.75 -15.73 -1.71
C GLN A 158 -14.44 -14.67 -0.64
N ARG A 159 -15.16 -14.76 0.49
CA ARG A 159 -14.91 -13.93 1.67
C ARG A 159 -13.57 -14.28 2.29
N THR A 160 -12.84 -13.25 2.72
CA THR A 160 -11.54 -13.41 3.38
C THR A 160 -11.50 -12.64 4.68
N PRO A 161 -10.66 -13.05 5.66
CA PRO A 161 -10.44 -12.25 6.86
C PRO A 161 -9.92 -10.84 6.57
N ALA A 162 -9.36 -10.61 5.38
CA ALA A 162 -8.81 -9.32 4.94
C ALA A 162 -9.85 -8.40 4.26
N ASP A 163 -11.11 -8.80 4.14
CA ASP A 163 -12.14 -8.00 3.44
C ASP A 163 -12.43 -6.65 4.11
N HIS A 164 -12.07 -6.51 5.38
CA HIS A 164 -12.14 -5.24 6.10
C HIS A 164 -11.02 -4.26 5.72
N LEU A 165 -10.02 -4.69 4.95
CA LEU A 165 -8.90 -3.85 4.52
C LEU A 165 -9.26 -3.05 3.26
N VAL A 166 -8.94 -1.75 3.27
CA VAL A 166 -9.15 -0.83 2.13
C VAL A 166 -7.91 0.01 1.84
N PRO A 167 -7.63 0.31 0.56
CA PRO A 167 -6.61 1.31 0.20
C PRO A 167 -6.99 2.69 0.75
N TYR A 168 -6.18 3.22 1.67
CA TYR A 168 -6.47 4.46 2.39
C TYR A 168 -6.86 5.62 1.47
N GLY A 169 -6.01 5.95 0.49
CA GLY A 169 -6.24 7.09 -0.40
C GLY A 169 -7.56 6.99 -1.15
N PHE A 170 -7.79 5.87 -1.87
CA PHE A 170 -9.01 5.65 -2.64
C PHE A 170 -10.27 5.66 -1.77
N TYR A 171 -10.23 5.00 -0.62
CA TYR A 171 -11.38 4.97 0.30
C TYR A 171 -11.74 6.37 0.81
N THR A 172 -10.74 7.17 1.20
CA THR A 172 -11.00 8.54 1.64
C THR A 172 -11.45 9.46 0.51
N ASP A 173 -10.92 9.29 -0.71
CA ASP A 173 -11.34 10.06 -1.88
C ASP A 173 -12.80 9.72 -2.25
N ASP A 174 -13.21 8.44 -2.18
CA ASP A 174 -14.58 8.01 -2.44
C ASP A 174 -15.58 8.62 -1.44
N ILE A 175 -15.24 8.62 -0.15
CA ILE A 175 -16.07 9.29 0.86
C ILE A 175 -16.13 10.80 0.59
N ALA A 176 -15.00 11.43 0.26
CA ALA A 176 -14.96 12.86 -0.02
C ALA A 176 -15.84 13.24 -1.23
N GLN A 177 -15.80 12.44 -2.30
CA GLN A 177 -16.65 12.60 -3.47
C GLN A 177 -18.13 12.44 -3.11
N LEU A 178 -18.48 11.45 -2.30
CA LEU A 178 -19.85 11.23 -1.83
C LEU A 178 -20.37 12.41 -1.00
N LEU A 179 -19.50 12.98 -0.17
CA LEU A 179 -19.78 14.16 0.64
C LEU A 179 -19.76 15.46 -0.16
N LYS A 180 -19.20 15.46 -1.38
CA LYS A 180 -18.90 16.61 -2.23
C LYS A 180 -17.94 17.60 -1.56
N ILE A 181 -16.94 17.07 -0.88
CA ILE A 181 -15.82 17.83 -0.26
C ILE A 181 -14.47 17.54 -0.93
N ASP A 182 -14.49 16.72 -1.98
CA ASP A 182 -13.33 16.48 -2.82
C ASP A 182 -12.86 17.79 -3.47
N THR A 183 -11.54 17.96 -3.58
CA THR A 183 -10.94 19.04 -4.35
C THR A 183 -10.99 18.66 -5.82
N ARG A 184 -11.53 19.51 -6.69
CA ARG A 184 -11.54 19.25 -8.14
C ARG A 184 -10.35 19.90 -8.81
N LEU A 185 -9.93 19.34 -9.95
CA LEU A 185 -8.92 19.96 -10.81
C LEU A 185 -9.32 21.37 -11.24
N SER A 186 -10.62 21.61 -11.47
CA SER A 186 -11.17 22.93 -11.80
C SER A 186 -10.96 23.98 -10.71
N ASP A 187 -10.71 23.54 -9.47
CA ASP A 187 -10.55 24.41 -8.31
C ASP A 187 -9.07 24.76 -8.06
N CYS A 188 -8.14 24.05 -8.73
CA CYS A 188 -6.71 24.33 -8.64
C CYS A 188 -6.40 25.67 -9.31
N ARG A 189 -5.70 26.57 -8.60
CA ARG A 189 -5.33 27.92 -9.09
C ARG A 189 -3.83 28.07 -9.32
N SER A 190 -3.04 27.06 -8.95
CA SER A 190 -1.59 27.06 -9.08
C SER A 190 -1.05 25.66 -9.32
N VAL A 191 0.18 25.56 -9.82
CA VAL A 191 0.91 24.28 -9.94
C VAL A 191 1.02 23.57 -8.59
N LYS A 192 1.18 24.36 -7.51
CA LYS A 192 1.17 23.84 -6.14
C LYS A 192 -0.15 23.14 -5.80
N ASP A 193 -1.29 23.71 -6.18
CA ASP A 193 -2.60 23.11 -5.92
C ASP A 193 -2.75 21.79 -6.69
N VAL A 194 -2.27 21.73 -7.94
CA VAL A 194 -2.25 20.51 -8.75
C VAL A 194 -1.37 19.44 -8.11
N ILE A 195 -0.18 19.81 -7.62
CA ILE A 195 0.72 18.90 -6.91
C ILE A 195 0.04 18.37 -5.64
N ILE A 196 -0.58 19.25 -4.84
CA ILE A 196 -1.28 18.85 -3.62
C ILE A 196 -2.46 17.93 -3.95
N HIS A 197 -3.21 18.23 -5.01
CA HIS A 197 -4.35 17.42 -5.42
C HIS A 197 -3.97 15.95 -5.71
N TYR A 198 -2.86 15.73 -6.43
CA TYR A 198 -2.45 14.38 -6.86
C TYR A 198 -1.48 13.67 -5.91
N ILE A 199 -0.58 14.41 -5.25
CA ILE A 199 0.61 13.83 -4.60
C ILE A 199 0.51 13.89 -3.07
N PHE A 200 -0.37 14.73 -2.51
CA PHE A 200 -0.41 14.92 -1.07
C PHE A 200 -0.82 13.62 -0.33
N PRO A 201 0.02 13.11 0.59
CA PRO A 201 -0.12 11.74 1.12
C PRO A 201 -1.25 11.58 2.14
N ASN A 202 -1.72 12.66 2.76
CA ASN A 202 -2.77 12.63 3.78
C ASN A 202 -4.06 13.25 3.25
N ALA A 203 -4.93 12.40 2.71
CA ALA A 203 -6.18 12.80 2.11
C ALA A 203 -7.15 13.46 3.12
N ALA A 204 -7.11 13.06 4.39
CA ALA A 204 -7.98 13.66 5.42
C ALA A 204 -7.71 15.16 5.56
N PHE A 205 -6.45 15.58 5.76
CA PHE A 205 -6.13 17.02 5.81
C PHE A 205 -6.46 17.74 4.50
N LYS A 206 -6.22 17.09 3.35
CA LYS A 206 -6.54 17.63 2.02
C LYS A 206 -8.01 18.06 1.94
N PHE A 207 -8.93 17.24 2.45
CA PHE A 207 -10.38 17.49 2.39
C PHE A 207 -10.93 18.39 3.49
N ARG A 208 -10.13 18.75 4.49
CA ARG A 208 -10.53 19.65 5.59
C ARG A 208 -10.14 21.11 5.34
N GLN A 209 -9.57 21.44 4.18
CA GLN A 209 -9.12 22.81 3.85
C GLN A 209 -10.27 23.76 3.49
N SER A 210 -11.40 23.24 3.03
CA SER A 210 -12.55 24.01 2.55
C SER A 210 -13.86 23.22 2.67
N GLY A 211 -14.98 23.84 2.27
CA GLY A 211 -16.29 23.20 2.26
C GLY A 211 -16.99 23.14 3.63
N PRO A 212 -18.11 22.40 3.74
CA PRO A 212 -18.95 22.34 4.94
C PRO A 212 -18.26 21.71 6.14
N TYR A 213 -17.17 20.97 5.90
CA TYR A 213 -16.39 20.27 6.92
C TYR A 213 -14.99 20.89 7.08
N LYS A 214 -14.80 22.17 6.75
CA LYS A 214 -13.51 22.85 6.93
C LYS A 214 -13.07 22.82 8.39
N VAL A 215 -11.77 22.58 8.62
CA VAL A 215 -11.11 22.70 9.92
C VAL A 215 -10.13 23.88 9.88
N GLU A 216 -10.17 24.72 10.90
CA GLU A 216 -9.23 25.83 11.05
C GLU A 216 -7.79 25.31 11.20
N GLY A 217 -6.82 25.95 10.54
CA GLY A 217 -5.43 25.50 10.55
C GLY A 217 -5.09 24.36 9.58
N ALA A 218 -6.08 23.68 8.98
CA ALA A 218 -5.82 22.55 8.08
C ALA A 218 -5.07 22.98 6.81
N LYS A 219 -5.39 24.14 6.26
CA LYS A 219 -4.71 24.69 5.07
C LYS A 219 -3.26 25.03 5.40
N GLU A 220 -3.03 25.66 6.54
CA GLU A 220 -1.71 26.04 7.05
C GLU A 220 -0.84 24.80 7.28
N MET A 221 -1.43 23.76 7.88
CA MET A 221 -0.76 22.47 8.09
C MET A 221 -0.37 21.78 6.78
N VAL A 222 -1.27 21.74 5.79
CA VAL A 222 -0.96 21.21 4.45
C VAL A 222 0.19 21.99 3.80
N GLN A 223 0.20 23.32 3.92
CA GLN A 223 1.27 24.15 3.41
C GLN A 223 2.60 23.91 4.13
N GLN A 224 2.58 23.71 5.45
CA GLN A 224 3.76 23.39 6.24
C GLN A 224 4.33 22.02 5.86
N ILE A 225 3.48 21.00 5.71
CA ILE A 225 3.89 19.66 5.24
C ILE A 225 4.53 19.75 3.85
N TYR A 226 3.88 20.48 2.92
CA TYR A 226 4.43 20.72 1.58
C TYR A 226 5.81 21.36 1.66
N LYS A 227 6.00 22.39 2.49
CA LYS A 227 7.30 23.06 2.66
C LYS A 227 8.35 22.13 3.28
N ASN A 228 8.00 21.39 4.34
CA ASN A 228 8.91 20.48 5.04
C ASN A 228 9.41 19.33 4.15
N HIS A 229 8.60 18.94 3.16
CA HIS A 229 8.96 17.92 2.16
C HIS A 229 9.44 18.53 0.85
N MET A 230 9.94 19.78 0.87
CA MET A 230 10.51 20.48 -0.28
C MET A 230 9.58 20.46 -1.51
N GLY A 231 8.29 20.69 -1.30
CA GLY A 231 7.27 20.66 -2.34
C GLY A 231 7.10 19.32 -3.04
N PHE A 232 7.54 18.23 -2.40
CA PHE A 232 7.59 16.89 -2.98
C PHE A 232 8.46 16.81 -4.24
N LEU A 233 9.49 17.66 -4.35
CA LEU A 233 10.41 17.71 -5.51
C LEU A 233 11.00 16.35 -5.86
N PHE A 234 11.27 15.50 -4.88
CA PHE A 234 11.75 14.14 -5.12
C PHE A 234 10.72 13.29 -5.90
N LEU A 235 9.44 13.33 -5.51
CA LEU A 235 8.35 12.62 -6.20
C LEU A 235 8.14 13.18 -7.60
N ILE A 236 8.10 14.51 -7.72
CA ILE A 236 7.93 15.21 -9.00
C ILE A 236 9.09 14.90 -9.94
N GLY A 237 10.33 14.96 -9.45
CA GLY A 237 11.53 14.60 -10.20
C GLY A 237 11.46 13.16 -10.70
N GLY A 238 11.06 12.21 -9.85
CA GLY A 238 10.85 10.83 -10.23
C GLY A 238 9.82 10.67 -11.37
N LEU A 239 8.66 11.32 -11.25
CA LEU A 239 7.62 11.31 -12.28
C LEU A 239 8.06 11.97 -13.59
N LEU A 240 8.80 13.08 -13.52
CA LEU A 240 9.33 13.77 -14.71
C LEU A 240 10.40 12.95 -15.41
N THR A 241 11.36 12.39 -14.67
CA THR A 241 12.36 11.47 -15.22
C THR A 241 11.69 10.28 -15.90
N TYR A 242 10.64 9.72 -15.29
CA TYR A 242 9.85 8.67 -15.90
C TYR A 242 9.25 9.07 -17.25
N VAL A 243 8.53 10.20 -17.29
CA VAL A 243 7.90 10.68 -18.52
C VAL A 243 8.95 10.97 -19.59
N LEU A 244 10.07 11.61 -19.23
CA LEU A 244 11.15 11.90 -20.16
C LEU A 244 11.75 10.62 -20.75
N LEU A 245 12.04 9.60 -19.93
CA LEU A 245 12.56 8.32 -20.40
C LEU A 245 11.60 7.64 -21.38
N GLN A 246 10.30 7.64 -21.08
CA GLN A 246 9.26 7.10 -21.96
C GLN A 246 9.21 7.86 -23.30
N LEU A 247 9.20 9.19 -23.26
CA LEU A 247 9.19 10.04 -24.45
C LEU A 247 10.45 9.84 -25.30
N THR A 248 11.63 9.72 -24.69
CA THR A 248 12.88 9.44 -25.41
C THR A 248 12.84 8.06 -26.07
N GLY A 249 12.31 7.04 -25.39
CA GLY A 249 12.12 5.71 -25.97
C GLY A 249 11.20 5.74 -27.18
N TYR A 250 10.04 6.42 -27.08
CA TYR A 250 9.12 6.58 -28.20
C TYR A 250 9.74 7.37 -29.36
N ALA A 251 10.43 8.48 -29.07
CA ALA A 251 11.11 9.27 -30.08
C ALA A 251 12.16 8.44 -30.82
N ALA A 252 12.95 7.62 -30.12
CA ALA A 252 13.95 6.76 -30.73
C ALA A 252 13.34 5.73 -31.70
N VAL A 253 12.24 5.08 -31.31
CA VAL A 253 11.51 4.13 -32.19
C VAL A 253 10.98 4.85 -33.44
N VAL A 254 10.35 6.01 -33.26
CA VAL A 254 9.77 6.80 -34.35
C VAL A 254 10.86 7.30 -35.30
N THR A 255 11.97 7.84 -34.79
CA THR A 255 13.11 8.29 -35.60
C THR A 255 13.74 7.13 -36.38
N ALA A 256 13.94 5.98 -35.73
CA ALA A 256 14.49 4.79 -36.40
C ALA A 256 13.57 4.32 -37.55
N TYR A 257 12.25 4.44 -37.39
CA TYR A 257 11.30 4.14 -38.47
C TYR A 257 11.40 5.14 -39.63
N TYR A 258 11.39 6.45 -39.34
CA TYR A 258 11.48 7.49 -40.39
C TYR A 258 12.80 7.44 -41.15
N GLN A 259 13.90 7.06 -40.48
CA GLN A 259 15.20 6.84 -41.10
C GLN A 259 15.31 5.49 -41.84
N GLN A 260 14.22 4.72 -41.91
CA GLN A 260 14.14 3.40 -42.56
C GLN A 260 15.11 2.36 -41.98
N TRP A 261 15.51 2.54 -40.72
CA TRP A 261 16.37 1.59 -40.02
C TRP A 261 15.56 0.36 -39.61
N ILE A 262 14.32 0.54 -39.15
CA ILE A 262 13.44 -0.56 -38.73
C ILE A 262 12.20 -0.68 -39.64
N PRO A 263 11.67 -1.90 -39.86
CA PRO A 263 10.46 -2.09 -40.66
C PRO A 263 9.20 -1.64 -39.90
N LEU A 264 8.15 -1.23 -40.62
CA LEU A 264 6.89 -0.73 -40.03
C LEU A 264 6.28 -1.72 -39.01
N ILE A 265 6.35 -3.03 -39.30
CA ILE A 265 5.81 -4.07 -38.42
C ILE A 265 6.54 -4.16 -37.06
N ALA A 266 7.78 -3.70 -36.97
CA ALA A 266 8.55 -3.68 -35.71
C ALA A 266 8.14 -2.52 -34.80
N VAL A 267 7.60 -1.43 -35.36
CA VAL A 267 7.21 -0.23 -34.63
C VAL A 267 6.23 -0.53 -33.49
N PRO A 268 5.04 -1.12 -33.71
CA PRO A 268 4.10 -1.36 -32.62
C PRO A 268 4.67 -2.27 -31.52
N LEU A 269 5.50 -3.27 -31.88
CA LEU A 269 6.12 -4.17 -30.92
C LEU A 269 7.14 -3.45 -30.03
N LEU A 270 7.96 -2.58 -30.61
CA LEU A 270 8.93 -1.79 -29.88
C LEU A 270 8.27 -0.69 -29.04
N LEU A 271 7.18 -0.08 -29.51
CA LEU A 271 6.38 0.86 -28.71
C LEU A 271 5.76 0.17 -27.47
N VAL A 272 5.26 -1.06 -27.62
CA VAL A 272 4.80 -1.87 -26.48
C VAL A 272 5.96 -2.19 -25.53
N ALA A 273 7.16 -2.48 -26.04
CA ALA A 273 8.33 -2.69 -25.19
C ALA A 273 8.71 -1.43 -24.38
N VAL A 274 8.65 -0.24 -25.00
CA VAL A 274 8.84 1.05 -24.30
C VAL A 274 7.76 1.24 -23.22
N LEU A 275 6.49 0.98 -23.55
CA LEU A 275 5.36 1.06 -22.62
C LEU A 275 5.46 0.08 -21.45
N LEU A 276 6.09 -1.09 -21.62
CA LEU A 276 6.24 -2.13 -20.59
C LEU A 276 7.51 -1.99 -19.74
N ASN A 277 8.44 -1.12 -20.13
CA ASN A 277 9.58 -0.69 -19.33
C ASN A 277 9.28 -0.09 -17.90
N PRO A 278 8.07 0.44 -17.58
CA PRO A 278 7.74 1.03 -16.27
C PRO A 278 7.81 0.09 -15.06
N VAL A 279 7.78 -1.23 -15.25
CA VAL A 279 7.81 -2.19 -14.13
C VAL A 279 9.15 -2.13 -13.37
N ALA A 280 10.25 -1.76 -14.03
CA ALA A 280 11.57 -1.67 -13.39
C ALA A 280 11.79 -0.37 -12.61
N MET A 281 11.16 0.73 -12.99
CA MET A 281 11.33 2.01 -12.27
C MET A 281 10.59 2.00 -10.93
N PHE A 282 9.39 1.45 -10.89
CA PHE A 282 8.62 1.30 -9.65
C PHE A 282 9.28 0.32 -8.67
N ALA A 283 9.90 -0.75 -9.20
CA ALA A 283 10.73 -1.66 -8.41
C ALA A 283 12.02 -0.99 -7.90
N SER A 284 12.69 -0.12 -8.68
CA SER A 284 13.89 0.61 -8.23
C SER A 284 13.61 1.75 -7.25
N TRP A 285 12.42 2.36 -7.33
CA TRP A 285 12.04 3.52 -6.52
C TRP A 285 11.75 3.16 -5.05
N LEU A 286 11.29 1.93 -4.82
CA LEU A 286 11.04 1.38 -3.48
C LEU A 286 12.33 0.94 -2.76
N VAL A 287 13.48 0.96 -3.44
CA VAL A 287 14.72 0.30 -3.02
C VAL A 287 15.81 1.36 -2.86
N GLY A 288 15.95 1.88 -1.64
CA GLY A 288 17.02 2.82 -1.33
C GLY A 288 18.41 2.31 -1.73
N ASP A 289 19.23 3.23 -2.24
CA ASP A 289 20.68 3.18 -2.49
C ASP A 289 21.31 1.78 -2.63
N SER A 290 21.45 1.29 -3.88
CA SER A 290 22.58 0.42 -4.22
C SER A 290 22.93 0.51 -5.71
N LEU A 291 24.23 0.33 -6.03
CA LEU A 291 24.77 0.18 -7.39
C LEU A 291 24.05 -0.90 -8.23
N LEU A 292 23.33 -1.83 -7.58
CA LEU A 292 22.51 -2.84 -8.25
C LEU A 292 21.27 -2.24 -8.96
N ASN A 293 20.82 -1.04 -8.54
CA ASN A 293 19.70 -0.33 -9.16
C ASN A 293 20.00 0.11 -10.60
N TRP A 294 21.25 0.41 -10.92
CA TRP A 294 21.69 0.75 -12.28
C TRP A 294 21.72 -0.48 -13.21
N SER A 295 21.88 -1.70 -12.67
CA SER A 295 22.02 -2.90 -13.50
C SER A 295 20.68 -3.51 -13.93
N ILE A 296 19.60 -3.36 -13.14
CA ILE A 296 18.26 -3.83 -13.54
C ILE A 296 17.56 -2.81 -14.48
N LEU A 297 17.60 -1.52 -14.15
CA LEU A 297 17.15 -0.44 -15.04
C LEU A 297 18.02 -0.36 -16.30
N GLY A 298 19.32 -0.56 -16.16
CA GLY A 298 20.24 -0.75 -17.27
C GLY A 298 19.86 -1.96 -18.09
N GLY A 299 19.51 -3.10 -17.48
CA GLY A 299 19.18 -4.35 -18.17
C GLY A 299 18.00 -4.24 -19.14
N LEU A 300 16.85 -3.69 -18.72
CA LEU A 300 15.70 -3.51 -19.62
C LEU A 300 15.93 -2.42 -20.67
N ASN A 301 16.59 -1.32 -20.31
CA ASN A 301 16.98 -0.29 -21.28
C ASN A 301 18.03 -0.81 -22.28
N VAL A 302 18.94 -1.68 -21.84
CA VAL A 302 19.93 -2.37 -22.69
C VAL A 302 19.20 -3.36 -23.60
N ILE A 303 18.24 -4.14 -23.11
CA ILE A 303 17.41 -5.01 -23.95
C ILE A 303 16.66 -4.19 -25.01
N LEU A 304 16.13 -3.02 -24.66
CA LEU A 304 15.47 -2.12 -25.61
C LEU A 304 16.46 -1.55 -26.64
N VAL A 305 17.61 -1.05 -26.21
CA VAL A 305 18.66 -0.46 -27.08
C VAL A 305 19.27 -1.52 -28.00
N VAL A 306 19.61 -2.69 -27.46
CA VAL A 306 20.09 -3.85 -28.23
C VAL A 306 19.02 -4.33 -29.19
N GLY A 307 17.77 -4.41 -28.73
CA GLY A 307 16.62 -4.74 -29.56
C GLY A 307 16.43 -3.80 -30.74
N LEU A 308 16.51 -2.48 -30.48
CA LEU A 308 16.47 -1.44 -31.50
C LEU A 308 17.63 -1.57 -32.48
N GLY A 309 18.87 -1.72 -32.00
CA GLY A 309 20.05 -1.87 -32.83
C GLY A 309 20.01 -3.13 -33.70
N LEU A 310 19.63 -4.28 -33.13
CA LEU A 310 19.51 -5.54 -33.86
C LEU A 310 18.37 -5.48 -34.88
N THR A 311 17.23 -4.88 -34.53
CA THR A 311 16.13 -4.68 -35.48
C THR A 311 16.57 -3.77 -36.63
N ALA A 312 17.38 -2.75 -36.34
CA ALA A 312 17.90 -1.84 -37.35
C ALA A 312 18.89 -2.51 -38.31
N VAL A 313 19.78 -3.37 -37.78
CA VAL A 313 20.81 -4.07 -38.57
C VAL A 313 20.22 -5.20 -39.40
N TYR A 314 19.37 -6.04 -38.80
CA TYR A 314 18.89 -7.27 -39.43
C TYR A 314 17.50 -7.14 -40.09
N LYS A 315 16.78 -6.05 -39.82
CA LYS A 315 15.42 -5.76 -40.34
C LYS A 315 14.43 -6.92 -40.15
N ASN A 316 14.63 -7.73 -39.12
CA ASN A 316 13.86 -8.94 -38.86
C ASN A 316 12.78 -8.68 -37.79
N PRO A 317 11.48 -8.89 -38.09
CA PRO A 317 10.40 -8.67 -37.14
C PRO A 317 10.37 -9.63 -35.95
N LEU A 318 11.11 -10.74 -36.01
CA LEU A 318 11.26 -11.67 -34.89
C LEU A 318 12.11 -11.08 -33.75
N ILE A 319 12.97 -10.09 -34.05
CA ILE A 319 13.84 -9.47 -33.05
C ILE A 319 13.02 -8.65 -32.04
N PRO A 320 12.09 -7.74 -32.44
CA PRO A 320 11.19 -7.09 -31.50
C PRO A 320 10.34 -8.05 -30.65
N ILE A 321 9.92 -9.19 -31.22
CA ILE A 321 9.18 -10.23 -30.49
C ILE A 321 10.09 -10.85 -29.42
N ALA A 322 11.33 -11.20 -29.79
CA ALA A 322 12.32 -11.74 -28.86
C ALA A 322 12.68 -10.72 -27.76
N VAL A 323 12.72 -9.43 -28.08
CA VAL A 323 12.94 -8.33 -27.11
C VAL A 323 11.80 -8.26 -26.09
N LEU A 324 10.54 -8.36 -26.55
CA LEU A 324 9.37 -8.42 -25.66
C LEU A 324 9.42 -9.66 -24.76
N VAL A 325 9.66 -10.84 -25.33
CA VAL A 325 9.78 -12.10 -24.56
C VAL A 325 10.93 -12.02 -23.55
N GLY A 326 12.07 -11.48 -23.96
CA GLY A 326 13.23 -11.26 -23.08
C GLY A 326 12.93 -10.28 -21.95
N ALA A 327 12.19 -9.19 -22.22
CA ALA A 327 11.75 -8.26 -21.18
C ALA A 327 10.79 -8.92 -20.19
N PHE A 328 9.83 -9.71 -20.66
CA PHE A 328 8.93 -10.49 -19.79
C PHE A 328 9.68 -11.54 -18.97
N ALA A 329 10.59 -12.30 -19.58
CA ALA A 329 11.39 -13.30 -18.90
C ALA A 329 12.30 -12.67 -17.84
N LEU A 330 12.97 -11.56 -18.16
CA LEU A 330 13.80 -10.85 -17.19
C LEU A 330 12.95 -10.32 -16.03
N THR A 331 11.78 -9.73 -16.33
CA THR A 331 10.85 -9.26 -15.30
C THR A 331 10.37 -10.41 -14.41
N TYR A 332 10.02 -11.55 -14.99
CA TYR A 332 9.62 -12.76 -14.27
C TYR A 332 10.76 -13.32 -13.41
N ILE A 333 11.98 -13.38 -13.93
CA ILE A 333 13.17 -13.82 -13.19
C ILE A 333 13.47 -12.88 -12.03
N VAL A 334 13.43 -11.55 -12.26
CA VAL A 334 13.61 -10.53 -11.20
C VAL A 334 12.55 -10.70 -10.11
N HIS A 335 11.29 -10.96 -10.49
CA HIS A 335 10.21 -11.22 -9.55
C HIS A 335 10.41 -12.53 -8.77
N TRP A 336 10.73 -13.61 -9.46
CA TRP A 336 10.94 -14.95 -8.88
C TRP A 336 12.15 -15.01 -7.95
N LEU A 337 13.26 -14.38 -8.34
CA LEU A 337 14.46 -14.21 -7.50
C LEU A 337 14.24 -13.22 -6.36
N GLY A 338 13.09 -12.55 -6.29
CA GLY A 338 12.76 -11.58 -5.25
C GLY A 338 13.58 -10.30 -5.33
N TRP A 339 14.26 -10.03 -6.45
CA TRP A 339 15.03 -8.80 -6.68
C TRP A 339 14.15 -7.55 -6.84
N SER A 340 12.82 -7.72 -6.92
CA SER A 340 11.82 -6.65 -6.78
C SER A 340 11.34 -6.41 -5.34
N ARG A 341 11.77 -7.25 -4.37
CA ARG A 341 11.55 -7.06 -2.92
C ARG A 341 12.50 -6.12 -2.16
N PRO A 342 13.44 -5.35 -2.77
CA PRO A 342 14.36 -4.59 -1.96
C PRO A 342 13.84 -3.30 -1.27
N PRO A 343 12.53 -2.93 -1.23
CA PRO A 343 12.02 -2.13 -0.11
C PRO A 343 12.34 -2.70 1.28
N PHE A 344 12.78 -3.96 1.34
CA PHE A 344 13.26 -4.60 2.57
C PHE A 344 14.76 -4.93 2.56
N HIS A 345 15.56 -4.37 1.64
CA HIS A 345 17.03 -4.53 1.62
C HIS A 345 17.74 -3.69 2.71
N ASP A 346 17.00 -3.32 3.74
CA ASP A 346 17.50 -2.87 5.04
C ASP A 346 18.44 -3.93 5.66
N LEU A 347 18.33 -5.20 5.25
CA LEU A 347 19.19 -6.30 5.69
C LEU A 347 20.70 -6.04 5.50
N SER A 348 21.14 -5.40 4.41
CA SER A 348 22.57 -5.09 4.24
C SER A 348 23.07 -4.02 5.21
N ASN A 349 22.23 -3.03 5.54
CA ASN A 349 22.52 -2.03 6.57
C ASN A 349 22.47 -2.65 7.99
N LYS A 350 21.61 -3.66 8.19
CA LYS A 350 21.46 -4.41 9.45
C LYS A 350 22.58 -5.42 9.74
N LYS A 351 23.29 -5.86 8.70
CA LYS A 351 24.55 -6.62 8.82
C LYS A 351 25.71 -5.75 9.29
N SER A 352 25.59 -4.42 9.23
CA SER A 352 26.68 -3.53 9.65
C SER A 352 27.00 -3.73 11.14
N PRO A 353 28.29 -3.65 11.54
CA PRO A 353 28.67 -3.66 12.95
C PRO A 353 27.90 -2.62 13.77
N LYS A 354 27.63 -1.46 13.15
CA LYS A 354 26.90 -0.34 13.74
C LYS A 354 25.47 -0.72 14.18
N PHE A 355 24.75 -1.51 13.38
CA PHE A 355 23.40 -1.94 13.72
C PHE A 355 23.40 -3.03 14.80
N ARG A 356 24.36 -3.97 14.75
CA ARG A 356 24.55 -4.98 15.81
C ARG A 356 24.88 -4.33 17.16
N ASP A 357 25.74 -3.33 17.17
CA ASP A 357 26.07 -2.57 18.38
C ASP A 357 24.89 -1.74 18.89
N PHE A 358 24.07 -1.18 17.98
CA PHE A 358 22.80 -0.58 18.37
C PHE A 358 21.85 -1.60 18.99
N PHE A 359 21.68 -2.78 18.41
CA PHE A 359 20.82 -3.83 18.97
C PHE A 359 21.27 -4.27 20.36
N LYS A 360 22.57 -4.50 20.57
CA LYS A 360 23.12 -4.81 21.89
C LYS A 360 22.80 -3.72 22.93
N ARG A 361 23.00 -2.45 22.56
CA ARG A 361 22.65 -1.30 23.42
C ARG A 361 21.15 -1.26 23.70
N TYR A 362 20.32 -1.43 22.68
CA TYR A 362 18.87 -1.48 22.81
C TYR A 362 18.43 -2.57 23.81
N CYS A 363 18.94 -3.80 23.70
CA CYS A 363 18.62 -4.87 24.63
C CYS A 363 19.05 -4.58 26.06
N ALA A 364 20.23 -3.98 26.26
CA ALA A 364 20.70 -3.57 27.58
C ALA A 364 19.78 -2.49 28.17
N THR A 365 19.51 -1.43 27.42
CA THR A 365 18.62 -0.33 27.85
C THR A 365 17.18 -0.80 28.09
N PHE A 366 16.67 -1.76 27.30
CA PHE A 366 15.35 -2.35 27.52
C PHE A 366 15.28 -3.10 28.86
N ARG A 367 16.32 -3.88 29.19
CA ARG A 367 16.42 -4.55 30.49
C ARG A 367 16.45 -3.55 31.64
N GLU A 368 17.26 -2.50 31.53
CA GLU A 368 17.27 -1.44 32.55
C GLU A 368 15.94 -0.69 32.67
N ALA A 369 15.19 -0.55 31.57
CA ALA A 369 13.92 0.17 31.56
C ALA A 369 12.78 -0.63 32.20
N PHE A 370 12.80 -1.97 32.09
CA PHE A 370 11.65 -2.81 32.43
C PHE A 370 11.92 -4.02 33.33
N LEU A 371 13.16 -4.47 33.49
CA LEU A 371 13.52 -5.71 34.19
C LEU A 371 14.35 -5.49 35.47
N GLU A 372 14.89 -4.29 35.70
CA GLU A 372 15.52 -3.93 36.98
C GLU A 372 14.48 -3.32 37.96
N ARG A 373 13.48 -4.13 38.35
CA ARG A 373 12.64 -3.88 39.52
C ARG A 373 12.78 -5.01 40.53
#